data_AF-A0A2E2E9X7-F1
#
_entry.id   AF-A0A2E2E9X7-F1
#
_cell.length_a   1.000
_cell.length_b   1.000
_cell.length_c   1.000
_cell.angle_alpha   90.00
_cell.angle_beta   90.00
_cell.angle_gamma   90.00
#
_symmetry.space_group_name_H-M   'P 1'
#
loop_
_entity.id
_entity.type
_entity.pdbx_description
1 polymer ?
#
loop_
_entity_poly.entity_id
_entity_poly.type
_entity_poly.pdbx_seq_one_letter_code
_entity_poly.pdbx_strand_id
1 'polypeptide(L)'
;MMSRSYSLDLRERVVAAVLGGATTRSAAARYGFSVATAMRWSQRGRAGLSLMPSKRGGHRPSLLVGDVAAWLRARIREKPDITLRALTTELQAQGTVVHVRSVGRFMRREGLSYKKSAAGERAEWVEDRCAAGP
;
A
#
# COMPACT_ATOMS: atom_id res chain seq x y z
N MET A 1 11.60 13.06 2.56
CA MET A 1 11.15 14.03 1.54
C MET A 1 10.00 13.43 0.75
N MET A 2 8.84 14.10 0.73
CA MET A 2 7.68 13.64 -0.04
C MET A 2 7.95 13.85 -1.53
N SER A 3 8.09 12.75 -2.28
CA SER A 3 8.24 12.85 -3.74
C SER A 3 6.91 13.38 -4.30
N ARG A 4 6.86 14.64 -4.76
CA ARG A 4 5.71 15.21 -5.48
C ARG A 4 5.88 15.02 -6.99
N SER A 5 4.81 14.71 -7.71
CA SER A 5 4.85 14.59 -9.15
C SER A 5 4.89 15.99 -9.74
N TYR A 6 5.67 16.19 -10.79
CA TYR A 6 5.55 17.38 -11.63
C TYR A 6 4.11 17.53 -12.15
N SER A 7 3.63 18.78 -12.20
CA SER A 7 2.29 19.16 -12.66
C SER A 7 2.02 18.69 -14.10
N LEU A 8 0.74 18.53 -14.46
CA LEU A 8 0.34 18.11 -15.80
C LEU A 8 0.73 19.18 -16.85
N ASP A 9 0.41 20.45 -16.58
CA ASP A 9 0.74 21.59 -17.46
C ASP A 9 2.23 21.63 -17.81
N LEU A 10 3.13 21.37 -16.85
CA LEU A 10 4.57 21.32 -17.14
C LEU A 10 4.92 20.22 -18.14
N ARG A 11 4.30 19.04 -18.03
CA ARG A 11 4.54 17.92 -18.93
C ARG A 11 4.05 18.23 -20.33
N GLU A 12 2.87 18.83 -20.44
CA GLU A 12 2.25 19.23 -21.70
C GLU A 12 3.10 20.26 -22.43
N ARG A 13 3.58 21.30 -21.73
CA ARG A 13 4.48 22.31 -22.32
C ARG A 13 5.80 21.73 -22.81
N VAL A 14 6.36 20.77 -22.09
CA VAL A 14 7.60 20.08 -22.48
C VAL A 14 7.38 19.23 -23.73
N VAL A 15 6.29 18.46 -23.76
CA VAL A 15 5.95 17.62 -24.91
C VAL A 15 5.64 18.48 -26.13
N ALA A 16 4.86 19.55 -25.97
CA ALA A 16 4.57 20.50 -27.04
C ALA A 16 5.85 21.13 -27.61
N ALA A 17 6.79 21.54 -26.75
CA ALA A 17 8.07 22.09 -27.20
C ALA A 17 8.89 21.05 -27.99
N VAL A 18 8.93 19.80 -27.54
CA VAL A 18 9.70 18.73 -28.21
C VAL A 18 9.04 18.28 -29.52
N LEU A 19 7.71 18.25 -29.59
CA LEU A 19 6.97 18.01 -30.83
C LEU A 19 7.10 19.17 -31.81
N GLY A 20 7.21 20.40 -31.31
CA GLY A 20 7.49 21.62 -32.09
C GLY A 20 8.95 21.79 -32.53
N GLY A 21 9.80 20.75 -32.39
CA GLY A 21 11.18 20.75 -32.91
C GLY A 21 12.28 21.06 -31.90
N ALA A 22 11.96 21.34 -30.63
CA ALA A 22 12.99 21.49 -29.61
C ALA A 22 13.62 20.13 -29.25
N THR A 23 14.92 20.13 -28.92
CA THR A 23 15.54 18.92 -28.38
C THR A 23 15.10 18.69 -26.93
N THR A 24 15.03 17.43 -26.52
CA THR A 24 14.75 17.04 -25.13
C THR A 24 15.69 17.72 -24.13
N ARG A 25 16.96 17.90 -24.52
CA ARG A 25 17.99 18.56 -23.72
C ARG A 25 17.71 20.05 -23.56
N SER A 26 17.32 20.76 -24.62
CA SER A 26 16.99 22.18 -24.52
C SER A 26 15.70 22.42 -23.73
N ALA A 27 14.70 21.56 -23.86
CA ALA A 27 13.49 21.61 -23.05
C ALA A 27 13.79 21.41 -21.56
N ALA A 28 14.60 20.41 -21.21
CA ALA A 28 15.02 20.15 -19.83
C ALA A 28 15.78 21.35 -19.21
N ALA A 29 16.70 21.96 -19.97
CA ALA A 29 17.43 23.15 -19.55
C ALA A 29 16.50 24.36 -19.35
N ARG A 30 15.54 24.59 -20.26
CA ARG A 30 14.57 25.69 -20.18
C ARG A 30 13.71 25.65 -18.91
N TYR A 31 13.31 24.45 -18.48
CA TYR A 31 12.40 24.25 -17.37
C TYR A 31 13.08 23.79 -16.07
N GLY A 32 14.42 23.67 -16.05
CA GLY A 32 15.19 23.41 -14.83
C GLY A 32 15.01 22.01 -14.23
N PHE A 33 14.85 20.97 -15.06
CA PHE A 33 14.74 19.59 -14.58
C PHE A 33 15.58 18.59 -15.40
N SER A 34 15.65 17.33 -14.98
CA SER A 34 16.54 16.34 -15.61
C SER A 34 16.11 15.92 -17.03
N VAL A 35 17.09 15.74 -17.93
CA VAL A 35 16.87 15.30 -19.32
C VAL A 35 16.12 13.97 -19.40
N ALA A 36 16.39 13.04 -18.48
CA ALA A 36 15.69 11.75 -18.41
C ALA A 36 14.18 11.88 -18.16
N THR A 37 13.75 12.94 -17.45
CA THR A 37 12.33 13.23 -17.23
C THR A 37 11.68 13.78 -18.49
N ALA A 38 12.36 14.70 -19.19
CA ALA A 38 11.87 15.24 -20.46
C ALA A 38 11.75 14.13 -21.51
N MET A 39 12.72 13.21 -21.55
CA MET A 39 12.73 12.07 -22.47
C MET A 39 11.52 11.16 -22.24
N ARG A 40 11.24 10.78 -20.98
CA ARG A 40 10.08 9.94 -20.63
C ARG A 40 8.75 10.57 -21.03
N TRP A 41 8.58 11.87 -20.82
CA TRP A 41 7.36 12.57 -21.21
C TRP A 41 7.23 12.69 -22.73
N SER A 42 8.33 13.01 -23.41
CA SER A 42 8.36 13.12 -24.88
C SER A 42 8.03 11.79 -25.55
N GLN A 43 8.55 10.67 -25.02
CA GLN A 43 8.23 9.33 -25.49
C GLN A 43 6.73 9.00 -25.31
N ARG A 44 6.15 9.28 -24.13
CA ARG A 44 4.70 9.10 -23.91
C ARG A 44 3.86 9.96 -24.85
N GLY A 45 4.24 11.23 -25.02
CA GLY A 45 3.55 12.16 -25.91
C GLY A 45 3.56 11.68 -27.37
N ARG A 46 4.72 11.23 -27.87
CA ARG A 46 4.84 10.64 -29.22
C ARG A 46 4.02 9.35 -29.39
N ALA A 47 3.90 8.56 -28.33
CA ALA A 47 3.07 7.37 -28.31
C ALA A 47 1.56 7.65 -28.15
N GLY A 48 1.13 8.93 -28.09
CA GLY A 48 -0.26 9.31 -27.87
C GLY A 48 -0.79 8.94 -26.47
N LEU A 49 0.10 8.65 -25.52
CA LEU A 49 -0.27 8.23 -24.18
C LEU A 49 -0.50 9.43 -23.26
N SER A 50 -1.48 9.31 -22.35
CA SER A 50 -1.77 10.34 -21.35
C SER A 50 -0.53 10.76 -20.56
N LEU A 51 -0.31 12.06 -20.41
CA LEU A 51 0.77 12.65 -19.61
C LEU A 51 0.42 12.77 -18.13
N MET A 52 -0.80 12.39 -17.74
CA MET A 52 -1.24 12.41 -16.36
C MET A 52 -0.26 11.64 -15.46
N PRO A 53 0.10 12.20 -14.29
CA PRO A 53 0.82 11.44 -13.29
C PRO A 53 0.03 10.18 -12.92
N SER A 54 0.66 9.01 -13.01
CA SER A 54 0.06 7.79 -12.49
C SER A 54 -0.25 7.96 -11.00
N LYS A 55 -1.34 7.32 -10.55
CA LYS A 55 -1.69 7.26 -9.12
C LYS A 55 -0.49 6.74 -8.35
N ARG A 56 0.10 7.59 -7.50
CA ARG A 56 1.24 7.23 -6.67
C ARG A 56 0.74 6.75 -5.33
N GLY A 57 1.11 5.52 -5.00
CA GLY A 57 0.57 4.84 -3.84
C GLY A 57 -0.82 4.26 -4.12
N GLY A 58 -1.02 3.07 -3.59
CA GLY A 58 -2.30 2.40 -3.56
C GLY A 58 -2.28 1.46 -2.37
N HIS A 59 -3.37 1.42 -1.62
CA HIS A 59 -3.56 0.35 -0.65
C HIS A 59 -3.70 -0.95 -1.44
N ARG A 60 -2.71 -1.85 -1.34
CA ARG A 60 -2.87 -3.20 -1.86
C ARG A 60 -3.98 -3.84 -1.01
N PRO A 61 -5.08 -4.34 -1.61
CA PRO A 61 -6.14 -4.97 -0.85
C PRO A 61 -5.55 -6.09 0.00
N SER A 62 -5.92 -6.13 1.27
CA SER A 62 -5.53 -7.22 2.16
C SER A 62 -6.00 -8.55 1.56
N LEU A 63 -5.19 -9.61 1.69
CA LEU A 63 -5.64 -10.97 1.36
C LEU A 63 -6.58 -11.53 2.44
N LEU A 64 -6.63 -10.87 3.60
CA LEU A 64 -7.47 -11.24 4.75
C LEU A 64 -8.77 -10.43 4.71
N VAL A 65 -9.67 -10.79 3.80
CA VAL A 65 -11.00 -10.15 3.59
C VAL A 65 -12.00 -11.27 3.28
N GLY A 66 -13.30 -11.02 3.51
CA GLY A 66 -14.36 -12.00 3.23
C GLY A 66 -14.25 -13.24 4.11
N ASP A 67 -14.31 -14.41 3.48
CA ASP A 67 -14.35 -15.71 4.17
C ASP A 67 -13.12 -15.96 5.05
N VAL A 68 -11.93 -15.52 4.61
CA VAL A 68 -10.69 -15.66 5.40
C VAL A 68 -10.76 -14.82 6.67
N ALA A 69 -11.39 -13.63 6.61
CA ALA A 69 -11.59 -12.78 7.78
C ALA A 69 -12.62 -13.39 8.74
N ALA A 70 -13.71 -13.95 8.21
CA ALA A 70 -14.73 -14.63 9.01
C ALA A 70 -14.15 -15.86 9.72
N TRP A 71 -13.36 -16.67 9.01
CA TRP A 71 -12.65 -17.82 9.58
C TRP A 71 -11.69 -17.39 10.68
N LEU A 72 -10.91 -16.32 10.47
CA LEU A 72 -9.97 -15.83 11.49
C LEU A 72 -10.72 -15.41 12.77
N ARG A 73 -11.84 -14.69 12.64
CA ARG A 73 -12.67 -14.28 13.79
C ARG A 73 -13.23 -15.49 14.54
N ALA A 74 -13.74 -16.49 13.83
CA ALA A 74 -14.23 -17.73 14.42
C ALA A 74 -13.12 -18.47 15.18
N ARG A 75 -11.93 -18.56 14.58
CA ARG A 75 -10.77 -19.23 15.18
C ARG A 75 -10.26 -18.55 16.44
N ILE A 76 -10.25 -17.22 16.46
CA ILE A 76 -9.85 -16.43 17.64
C ILE A 76 -10.87 -16.61 18.77
N ARG A 77 -12.18 -16.65 18.48
CA ARG A 77 -13.22 -16.91 19.48
C ARG A 77 -13.10 -18.29 20.11
N GLU A 78 -12.69 -19.28 19.33
CA GLU A 78 -12.48 -20.65 19.81
C GLU A 78 -11.23 -20.77 20.70
N LYS A 79 -10.16 -20.05 20.34
CA LYS A 79 -8.89 -20.04 21.11
C LYS A 79 -8.31 -18.62 21.21
N PRO A 80 -8.63 -17.86 22.27
CA PRO A 80 -8.15 -16.49 22.44
C PRO A 80 -6.64 -16.39 22.75
N ASP A 81 -5.97 -17.50 23.07
CA ASP A 81 -4.51 -17.54 23.33
C ASP A 81 -3.67 -17.92 22.09
N ILE A 82 -4.28 -17.99 20.90
CA ILE A 82 -3.57 -18.45 19.70
C ILE A 82 -2.51 -17.42 19.26
N THR A 83 -1.31 -17.91 18.96
CA THR A 83 -0.21 -17.06 18.49
C THR A 83 -0.39 -16.66 17.03
N LEU A 84 0.10 -15.49 16.64
CA LEU A 84 0.10 -15.02 15.24
C LEU A 84 0.80 -16.01 14.29
N ARG A 85 1.86 -16.68 14.77
CA ARG A 85 2.61 -17.67 13.98
C ARG A 85 1.74 -18.90 13.71
N ALA A 86 1.04 -19.41 14.73
CA ALA A 86 0.13 -20.54 14.57
C ALA A 86 -1.00 -20.22 13.56
N LEU A 87 -1.64 -19.05 13.68
CA LEU A 87 -2.65 -18.60 12.71
C LEU A 87 -2.09 -18.50 11.28
N THR A 88 -0.86 -18.01 11.14
CA THR A 88 -0.21 -17.90 9.82
C THR A 88 0.05 -19.29 9.24
N THR A 89 0.49 -20.25 10.06
CA THR A 89 0.70 -21.64 9.62
C THR A 89 -0.61 -22.32 9.25
N GLU A 90 -1.68 -22.16 10.02
CA GLU A 90 -3.00 -22.70 9.69
C GLU A 90 -3.54 -22.11 8.38
N LEU A 91 -3.39 -20.80 8.16
CA LEU A 91 -3.78 -20.15 6.90
C LEU A 91 -2.96 -20.62 5.69
N GLN A 92 -1.65 -20.84 5.88
CA GLN A 92 -0.79 -21.38 4.84
C GLN A 92 -1.17 -22.82 4.49
N ALA A 93 -1.53 -23.64 5.48
CA ALA A 93 -2.02 -25.00 5.25
C ALA A 93 -3.36 -25.03 4.48
N GLN A 94 -4.21 -24.01 4.66
CA GLN A 94 -5.43 -23.83 3.88
C GLN A 94 -5.19 -23.22 2.48
N GLY A 95 -3.94 -22.99 2.08
CA GLY A 95 -3.57 -22.47 0.76
C GLY A 95 -3.51 -20.93 0.67
N THR A 96 -3.68 -20.21 1.78
CA THR A 96 -3.58 -18.75 1.80
C THR A 96 -2.16 -18.33 2.19
N VAL A 97 -1.35 -17.90 1.20
CA VAL A 97 0.02 -17.44 1.43
C VAL A 97 0.01 -16.05 2.08
N VAL A 98 0.05 -16.03 3.42
CA VAL A 98 0.13 -14.80 4.22
C VAL A 98 1.37 -14.77 5.10
N HIS A 99 1.83 -13.57 5.38
CA HIS A 99 2.90 -13.31 6.33
C HIS A 99 2.32 -12.97 7.71
N VAL A 100 3.05 -13.30 8.78
CA VAL A 100 2.66 -12.99 10.18
C VAL A 100 2.29 -11.52 10.37
N ARG A 101 3.00 -10.61 9.68
CA ARG A 101 2.73 -9.17 9.71
C ARG A 101 1.38 -8.79 9.10
N SER A 102 0.90 -9.54 8.10
CA SER A 102 -0.42 -9.32 7.50
C SER A 102 -1.53 -9.70 8.47
N VAL A 103 -1.37 -10.84 9.15
CA VAL A 103 -2.29 -11.30 10.22
C VAL A 103 -2.32 -10.31 11.37
N GLY A 104 -1.15 -9.83 11.83
CA GLY A 104 -1.08 -8.82 12.89
C GLY A 104 -1.70 -7.47 12.48
N ARG A 105 -1.57 -7.05 11.21
CA ARG A 105 -2.25 -5.83 10.71
C ARG A 105 -3.77 -6.02 10.66
N PHE A 106 -4.23 -7.21 10.26
CA PHE A 106 -5.66 -7.54 10.27
C PHE A 106 -6.21 -7.47 11.71
N MET A 107 -5.56 -8.12 12.67
CA MET A 107 -5.99 -8.09 14.07
C MET A 107 -6.05 -6.67 14.65
N ARG A 108 -5.04 -5.83 14.36
CA ARG A 108 -5.07 -4.42 14.78
C ARG A 108 -6.21 -3.63 14.15
N ARG A 109 -6.59 -3.94 12.90
CA ARG A 109 -7.74 -3.30 12.23
C ARG A 109 -9.07 -3.73 12.85
N GLU A 110 -9.15 -4.97 13.34
CA GLU A 110 -10.31 -5.51 14.04
C GLU A 110 -10.39 -5.04 15.52
N GLY A 111 -9.46 -4.17 15.97
CA GLY A 111 -9.45 -3.71 17.35
C GLY A 111 -9.00 -4.78 18.36
N LEU A 112 -8.31 -5.83 17.91
CA LEU A 112 -7.72 -6.83 18.80
C LEU A 112 -6.33 -6.37 19.21
N SER A 113 -6.14 -6.14 20.50
CA SER A 113 -4.86 -5.76 21.08
C SER A 113 -4.27 -6.94 21.85
N TYR A 114 -3.02 -7.28 21.54
CA TYR A 114 -2.29 -8.30 22.29
C TYR A 114 -1.82 -7.69 23.61
N LYS A 115 -2.51 -8.00 24.70
CA LYS A 115 -2.14 -7.50 26.01
C LYS A 115 -1.06 -8.41 26.59
N LYS A 116 0.16 -7.89 26.73
CA LYS A 116 1.24 -8.60 27.43
C LYS A 116 1.04 -8.42 28.93
N SER A 117 0.62 -9.46 29.64
CA SER A 117 0.60 -9.47 31.11
C SER A 117 2.03 -9.69 31.64
N ALA A 118 2.44 -8.91 32.64
CA ALA A 118 3.80 -8.93 33.19
C ALA A 118 4.05 -10.11 34.17
N ALA A 119 3.07 -11.00 34.35
CA ALA A 119 3.00 -11.95 35.48
C ALA A 119 3.11 -13.44 35.11
N GLY A 120 3.57 -13.80 33.92
CA GLY A 120 3.79 -15.22 33.57
C GLY A 120 2.50 -16.03 33.30
N GLU A 121 1.34 -15.40 33.30
CA GLU A 121 0.09 -15.98 32.77
C GLU A 121 0.01 -15.79 31.25
N ARG A 122 -0.66 -16.76 30.59
CA ARG A 122 -0.77 -16.83 29.13
C ARG A 122 -1.34 -15.53 28.56
N ALA A 123 -0.74 -15.07 27.46
CA ALA A 123 -1.11 -13.81 26.83
C ALA A 123 -2.35 -13.99 25.95
N GLU A 124 -3.43 -13.34 26.36
CA GLU A 124 -4.74 -13.37 25.72
C GLU A 124 -4.92 -12.20 24.73
N TRP A 125 -5.66 -12.46 23.64
CA TRP A 125 -6.17 -11.41 22.76
C TRP A 125 -7.42 -10.78 23.37
N VAL A 126 -7.36 -9.49 23.69
CA VAL A 126 -8.50 -8.74 24.23
C VAL A 126 -9.04 -7.80 23.17
N GLU A 127 -10.36 -7.77 23.00
CA GLU A 127 -11.05 -6.72 22.23
C GLU A 127 -10.81 -5.37 22.91
N ASP A 128 -10.20 -4.44 22.20
CA ASP A 128 -9.97 -3.09 22.68
C ASP A 128 -11.34 -2.40 22.79
N ARG A 129 -11.88 -2.32 24.02
CA ARG A 129 -13.19 -1.71 24.34
C ARG A 129 -13.27 -0.20 24.04
N CYS A 130 -12.33 0.38 23.29
CA CYS A 130 -12.32 1.78 22.90
C CYS A 130 -12.98 2.08 21.53
N ALA A 131 -13.50 1.08 20.81
CA ALA A 131 -14.13 1.29 19.49
C ALA A 131 -15.67 1.26 19.49
N ALA A 132 -16.32 1.60 20.60
CA ALA A 132 -17.77 1.80 20.65
C ALA A 132 -18.13 3.08 21.41
N GLY A 133 -18.49 4.11 20.65
CA GLY A 133 -19.14 5.34 21.14
C GLY A 133 -19.16 6.42 20.06
N PRO A 134 -20.25 7.18 19.96
CA PRO A 134 -21.31 7.05 18.94
C PRO A 134 -20.99 7.64 17.57
#